data_AF-A0A351RWC7-F1
#
_entry.id   AF-A0A351RWC7-F1
#
_cell.length_a   1.000
_cell.length_b   1.000
_cell.length_c   1.000
_cell.angle_alpha   90.00
_cell.angle_beta   90.00
_cell.angle_gamma   90.00
#
_symmetry.space_group_name_H-M   'P 1'
#
loop_
_entity.id
_entity.type
_entity.pdbx_description
1 polymer ?
#
loop_
_entity_poly.entity_id
_entity_poly.type
_entity_poly.pdbx_seq_one_letter_code
_entity_poly.pdbx_strand_id
1 'polypeptide(L)'
;MEIMIPTINLASIYPEIVVTIFAIIVLMLHVFTKVHDRDHLGYISFIGVAYATFLVFTQEGGTEYSFNGLWILDNYSRFFRLIFLLGTGLTILISVKYVKDEGINHGEYYSLILFATVGMMIMGGGADLITIFLGIELMSISLYVLAGYTRNRLISNESSLKYFLLGSFATGFLL
;
A
#
# COMPACT_ATOMS: atom_id res chain seq x y z
N MET A 1 -2.50 -38.07 -17.34
CA MET A 1 -2.58 -37.08 -16.26
C MET A 1 -1.79 -35.89 -16.74
N GLU A 2 -2.44 -34.96 -17.43
CA GLU A 2 -1.79 -33.71 -17.84
C GLU A 2 -1.42 -32.96 -16.56
N ILE A 3 -0.11 -32.78 -16.35
CA ILE A 3 0.39 -31.93 -15.28
C ILE A 3 0.00 -30.51 -15.73
N MET A 4 -1.10 -29.98 -15.20
CA MET A 4 -1.40 -28.55 -15.30
C MET A 4 -0.27 -27.82 -14.60
N ILE A 5 0.67 -27.29 -15.37
CA ILE A 5 1.73 -26.45 -14.83
C ILE A 5 1.01 -25.23 -14.24
N PRO A 6 1.16 -24.94 -12.94
CA PRO A 6 0.55 -23.76 -12.36
C PRO A 6 1.07 -22.55 -13.14
N THR A 7 0.15 -21.79 -13.74
CA THR A 7 0.47 -20.57 -14.47
C THR A 7 0.86 -19.51 -13.46
N ILE A 8 2.14 -19.50 -13.09
CA ILE A 8 2.75 -18.43 -12.32
C ILE A 8 2.89 -17.24 -13.27
N ASN A 9 1.86 -16.40 -13.34
CA ASN A 9 1.94 -15.15 -14.06
C ASN A 9 2.31 -14.00 -13.11
N LEU A 10 3.60 -13.65 -13.09
CA LEU A 10 4.09 -12.52 -12.32
C LEU A 10 3.59 -11.18 -12.88
N ALA A 11 3.15 -11.13 -14.14
CA ALA A 11 2.68 -9.89 -14.74
C ALA A 11 1.37 -9.38 -14.13
N SER A 12 0.57 -10.28 -13.55
CA SER A 12 -0.70 -9.94 -12.92
C SER A 12 -0.54 -9.15 -11.61
N ILE A 13 0.68 -9.11 -11.05
CA ILE A 13 1.04 -8.41 -9.80
C ILE A 13 2.11 -7.30 -9.98
N TYR A 14 2.40 -6.89 -11.23
CA TYR A 14 3.39 -5.83 -11.48
C TYR A 14 3.11 -4.50 -10.76
N PRO A 15 1.87 -3.97 -10.76
CA PRO A 15 1.57 -2.73 -10.04
C PRO A 15 1.94 -2.80 -8.55
N GLU A 16 1.61 -3.92 -7.89
CA GLU A 16 1.88 -4.16 -6.47
C GLU A 16 3.38 -4.23 -6.18
N ILE A 17 4.14 -4.92 -7.04
CA ILE A 17 5.60 -5.01 -6.95
C ILE A 17 6.21 -3.63 -7.08
N VAL A 18 5.77 -2.82 -8.04
CA VAL A 18 6.27 -1.46 -8.25
C VAL A 18 6.04 -0.59 -7.03
N VAL A 19 4.80 -0.55 -6.49
CA VAL A 19 4.50 0.24 -5.30
C VAL A 19 5.36 -0.21 -4.11
N THR A 20 5.56 -1.52 -3.95
CA THR A 20 6.43 -2.09 -2.90
C THR A 20 7.88 -1.66 -3.06
N ILE A 21 8.43 -1.72 -4.28
CA ILE A 21 9.80 -1.28 -4.57
C ILE A 21 9.95 0.21 -4.26
N PHE A 22 8.99 1.05 -4.68
CA PHE A 22 9.02 2.47 -4.35
C PHE A 22 8.90 2.72 -2.84
N ALA A 23 8.09 1.95 -2.11
CA ALA A 23 8.02 2.03 -0.64
C ALA A 23 9.38 1.76 0.00
N ILE A 24 10.08 0.72 -0.45
CA ILE A 24 11.41 0.37 0.04
C ILE A 24 12.44 1.43 -0.37
N ILE A 25 12.41 1.92 -1.60
CA ILE A 25 13.33 2.96 -2.09
C ILE A 25 13.15 4.24 -1.25
N VAL A 26 11.92 4.68 -1.01
CA VAL A 26 11.65 5.88 -0.21
C VAL A 26 12.14 5.70 1.22
N LEU A 27 11.94 4.51 1.81
CA LEU A 27 12.44 4.17 3.14
C LEU A 27 13.97 4.14 3.20
N MET A 28 14.63 3.62 2.16
CA MET A 28 16.10 3.59 2.07
C MET A 28 16.68 4.98 1.84
N LEU A 29 16.12 5.75 0.90
CA LEU A 29 16.55 7.12 0.63
C LEU A 29 16.40 8.01 1.86
N HIS A 30 15.36 7.80 2.65
CA HIS A 30 15.18 8.50 3.92
C HIS A 30 16.40 8.41 4.84
N VAL A 31 17.04 7.23 4.92
CA VAL A 31 18.22 6.98 5.76
C VAL A 31 19.42 7.78 5.29
N PHE A 32 19.58 7.94 3.98
CA PHE A 32 20.73 8.65 3.37
C PHE A 32 20.49 10.16 3.21
N THR A 33 19.24 10.62 3.25
CA THR A 33 18.86 12.02 3.03
C THR A 33 18.88 12.85 4.31
N LYS A 34 19.58 13.99 4.26
CA LYS A 34 19.64 15.00 5.34
C LYS A 34 18.25 15.59 5.63
N VAL A 35 17.99 15.90 6.89
CA VAL A 35 16.66 16.30 7.42
C VAL A 35 16.04 17.51 6.70
N HIS A 36 16.85 18.43 6.16
CA HIS A 36 16.38 19.70 5.61
C HIS A 36 15.84 19.64 4.17
N ASP A 37 16.15 18.58 3.42
CA ASP A 37 15.76 18.44 2.01
C ASP A 37 15.05 17.09 1.86
N ARG A 38 13.83 16.95 2.39
CA ARG A 38 13.08 15.67 2.33
C ARG A 38 11.78 15.77 1.54
N ASP A 39 11.47 16.94 0.99
CA ASP A 39 10.29 17.19 0.15
C ASP A 39 10.30 16.28 -1.09
N HIS A 40 11.49 15.95 -1.62
CA HIS A 40 11.67 15.06 -2.77
C HIS A 40 11.14 13.63 -2.55
N LEU A 41 11.08 13.14 -1.31
CA LEU A 41 10.58 11.79 -1.00
C LEU A 41 9.07 11.66 -1.32
N GLY A 42 8.30 12.73 -1.13
CA GLY A 42 6.89 12.76 -1.52
C GLY A 42 6.72 12.68 -3.04
N TYR A 43 7.54 13.40 -3.80
CA TYR A 43 7.52 13.35 -5.27
C TYR A 43 7.94 11.98 -5.81
N ILE A 44 8.95 11.33 -5.23
CA ILE A 44 9.36 9.97 -5.60
C ILE A 44 8.22 8.98 -5.35
N SER A 45 7.54 9.11 -4.21
CA SER A 45 6.37 8.27 -3.87
C SER A 45 5.23 8.47 -4.88
N PHE A 46 4.96 9.72 -5.25
CA PHE A 46 3.96 10.06 -6.27
C PHE A 46 4.32 9.49 -7.64
N ILE A 47 5.59 9.53 -8.05
CA ILE A 47 6.07 8.89 -9.29
C ILE A 47 5.81 7.38 -9.25
N GLY A 48 6.08 6.73 -8.12
CA GLY A 48 5.79 5.30 -7.94
C GLY A 48 4.31 4.97 -8.14
N VAL A 49 3.41 5.76 -7.56
CA VAL A 49 1.95 5.61 -7.71
C VAL A 49 1.51 5.88 -9.15
N ALA A 50 2.03 6.92 -9.79
CA ALA A 50 1.72 7.25 -11.18
C ALA A 50 2.19 6.13 -12.13
N TYR A 51 3.38 5.58 -11.91
CA TYR A 51 3.92 4.48 -12.69
C TYR A 51 3.13 3.18 -12.48
N ALA A 52 2.75 2.86 -11.24
CA ALA A 52 1.87 1.72 -10.96
C ALA A 52 0.50 1.88 -11.63
N THR A 53 -0.06 3.10 -11.62
CA THR A 53 -1.32 3.42 -12.31
C THR A 53 -1.21 3.19 -13.80
N PHE A 54 -0.12 3.65 -14.42
CA PHE A 54 0.16 3.39 -15.84
C PHE A 54 0.20 1.88 -16.13
N LEU A 55 0.87 1.09 -15.28
CA LEU A 55 0.93 -0.36 -15.45
C LEU A 55 -0.45 -1.03 -15.39
N VAL A 56 -1.35 -0.57 -14.51
CA VAL A 56 -2.74 -1.09 -14.46
C VAL A 56 -3.45 -0.88 -15.80
N PHE A 57 -3.22 0.25 -16.50
CA PHE A 57 -3.78 0.49 -17.83
C PHE A 57 -3.16 -0.37 -18.94
N THR A 58 -1.94 -0.87 -18.75
CA THR A 58 -1.29 -1.78 -19.70
C THR A 58 -1.73 -3.24 -19.56
N GLN A 59 -2.41 -3.59 -18.45
CA GLN A 59 -2.94 -4.94 -18.25
C GLN A 59 -4.15 -5.18 -19.16
N GLU A 60 -4.09 -6.24 -19.96
CA GLU A 60 -5.13 -6.57 -20.94
C GLU A 60 -6.50 -6.85 -20.30
N GLY A 61 -7.55 -6.64 -21.10
CA GLY A 61 -8.92 -6.97 -20.74
C GLY A 61 -9.15 -8.48 -20.65
N GLY A 62 -9.56 -8.98 -19.48
CA GLY A 62 -9.93 -10.38 -19.27
C GLY A 62 -10.06 -10.72 -17.80
N THR A 63 -10.44 -11.98 -17.53
CA THR A 63 -10.33 -12.60 -16.21
C THR A 63 -9.19 -13.60 -16.27
N GLU A 64 -8.12 -13.31 -15.54
CA GLU A 64 -6.94 -14.17 -15.45
C GLU A 64 -6.80 -14.70 -14.03
N TYR A 65 -6.64 -16.02 -13.91
CA TYR A 65 -6.34 -16.69 -12.65
C TYR A 65 -4.83 -16.92 -12.57
N SER A 66 -4.23 -16.47 -11.46
CA SER A 66 -2.80 -16.63 -11.19
C SER A 66 -2.58 -17.31 -9.84
N PHE A 67 -1.36 -17.84 -9.64
CA PHE A 67 -0.93 -18.45 -8.38
C PHE A 67 -1.88 -19.56 -7.90
N ASN A 68 -2.24 -20.49 -8.79
CA ASN A 68 -3.14 -21.61 -8.48
C ASN A 68 -4.52 -21.15 -7.96
N GLY A 69 -5.02 -20.03 -8.47
CA GLY A 69 -6.34 -19.50 -8.13
C GLY A 69 -6.39 -18.64 -6.87
N LEU A 70 -5.24 -18.34 -6.24
CA LEU A 70 -5.16 -17.41 -5.10
C LEU A 70 -5.34 -15.94 -5.52
N TRP A 71 -5.05 -15.63 -6.78
CA TRP A 71 -5.13 -14.29 -7.34
C TRP A 71 -6.03 -14.27 -8.57
N ILE A 72 -6.95 -13.31 -8.61
CA ILE A 72 -7.81 -13.06 -9.75
C ILE A 72 -7.54 -11.64 -10.24
N LEU A 73 -7.19 -11.53 -11.53
CA LEU A 73 -7.09 -10.26 -12.23
C LEU A 73 -8.27 -10.15 -13.19
N ASP A 74 -9.30 -9.40 -12.80
CA ASP A 74 -10.46 -9.11 -13.63
C ASP A 74 -10.71 -7.58 -13.73
N ASN A 75 -11.87 -7.19 -14.26
CA ASN A 75 -12.26 -5.78 -14.31
C ASN A 75 -12.53 -5.20 -12.91
N TYR A 76 -13.00 -6.01 -11.96
CA TYR A 76 -13.29 -5.59 -10.60
C TYR A 76 -12.00 -5.26 -9.84
N SER A 77 -11.02 -6.17 -9.84
CA SER A 77 -9.73 -5.95 -9.19
C SER A 77 -8.99 -4.76 -9.79
N ARG A 78 -9.02 -4.59 -11.13
CA ARG A 78 -8.43 -3.41 -11.78
C ARG A 78 -9.10 -2.10 -11.37
N PHE A 79 -10.43 -2.08 -11.30
CA PHE A 79 -11.17 -0.91 -10.87
C PHE A 79 -10.82 -0.48 -9.43
N PHE A 80 -10.79 -1.43 -8.49
CA PHE A 80 -10.40 -1.12 -7.11
C PHE A 80 -8.94 -0.70 -6.97
N ARG A 81 -8.01 -1.33 -7.70
CA ARG A 81 -6.60 -0.87 -7.75
C ARG A 81 -6.50 0.59 -8.18
N LEU A 82 -7.24 1.00 -9.21
CA LEU A 82 -7.26 2.41 -9.66
C LEU A 82 -7.83 3.34 -8.58
N ILE A 83 -8.88 2.94 -7.86
CA ILE A 83 -9.42 3.74 -6.74
C ILE A 83 -8.36 3.90 -5.65
N PHE A 84 -7.70 2.82 -5.24
CA PHE A 84 -6.68 2.87 -4.19
C PHE A 84 -5.50 3.74 -4.61
N LEU A 85 -4.99 3.56 -5.83
CA LEU A 85 -3.87 4.36 -6.35
C LEU A 85 -4.24 5.85 -6.48
N LEU A 86 -5.45 6.16 -6.93
CA LEU A 86 -5.94 7.54 -7.01
C LEU A 86 -6.06 8.17 -5.62
N GLY A 87 -6.66 7.46 -4.66
CA GLY A 87 -6.75 7.88 -3.27
C GLY A 87 -5.37 8.16 -2.67
N THR A 88 -4.43 7.22 -2.83
CA THR A 88 -3.05 7.35 -2.39
C THR A 88 -2.34 8.54 -3.04
N GLY A 89 -2.50 8.73 -4.35
CA GLY A 89 -1.93 9.87 -5.06
C GLY A 89 -2.42 11.20 -4.50
N LEU A 90 -3.72 11.33 -4.24
CA LEU A 90 -4.29 12.53 -3.62
C LEU A 90 -3.81 12.73 -2.17
N THR A 91 -3.74 11.66 -1.37
CA THR A 91 -3.21 11.71 -0.01
C THR A 91 -1.75 12.19 0.01
N ILE A 92 -0.91 11.70 -0.90
CA ILE A 92 0.48 12.16 -1.02
C ILE A 92 0.51 13.66 -1.35
N LEU A 93 -0.23 14.11 -2.36
CA LEU A 93 -0.24 15.53 -2.77
C LEU A 93 -0.71 16.47 -1.66
N ILE A 94 -1.76 16.10 -0.92
CA ILE A 94 -2.27 16.91 0.20
C ILE A 94 -1.26 16.93 1.35
N SER A 95 -0.61 15.80 1.61
CA SER A 95 0.28 15.66 2.76
C SER A 95 1.65 16.34 2.59
N VAL A 96 2.11 16.67 1.37
CA VAL A 96 3.41 17.36 1.15
C VAL A 96 3.56 18.60 2.03
N LYS A 97 2.56 19.49 2.02
CA LYS A 97 2.60 20.71 2.84
C LYS A 97 2.42 20.40 4.33
N TYR A 98 1.49 19.50 4.66
CA TYR A 98 1.19 19.13 6.04
C TYR A 98 2.40 18.53 6.77
N VAL A 99 3.10 17.58 6.13
CA VAL A 99 4.27 16.89 6.69
C VAL A 99 5.41 17.89 6.95
N LYS A 100 5.59 18.85 6.05
CA LYS A 100 6.57 19.93 6.18
C LYS A 100 6.24 20.88 7.33
N ASP A 101 4.99 21.34 7.40
CA ASP A 101 4.53 22.30 8.42
C ASP A 101 4.57 21.70 9.84
N GLU A 102 4.27 20.41 9.98
CA GLU A 102 4.28 19.68 11.26
C GLU A 102 5.66 19.11 11.64
N GLY A 103 6.70 19.31 10.80
CA GLY A 103 8.05 18.80 11.06
C GLY A 103 8.13 17.26 11.15
N ILE A 104 7.24 16.58 10.42
CA ILE A 104 7.08 15.13 10.42
C ILE A 104 8.21 14.47 9.62
N ASN A 105 8.65 13.26 10.01
CA ASN A 105 9.65 12.51 9.23
C ASN A 105 9.06 12.07 7.88
N HIS A 106 9.55 12.66 6.78
CA HIS A 106 8.88 12.56 5.48
C HIS A 106 8.94 11.14 4.88
N GLY A 107 10.08 10.44 5.01
CA GLY A 107 10.31 9.18 4.31
C GLY A 107 9.51 8.00 4.84
N GLU A 108 9.54 7.78 6.16
CA GLU A 108 8.76 6.71 6.79
C GLU A 108 7.25 6.94 6.58
N TYR A 109 6.79 8.20 6.67
CA TYR A 109 5.39 8.56 6.44
C TYR A 109 4.91 8.12 5.04
N TYR A 110 5.63 8.51 3.98
CA TYR A 110 5.25 8.11 2.63
C TYR A 110 5.44 6.61 2.38
N SER A 111 6.46 5.98 2.96
CA SER A 111 6.67 4.53 2.84
C SER A 111 5.51 3.74 3.44
N LEU A 112 5.01 4.15 4.62
CA LEU A 112 3.85 3.54 5.27
C LEU A 112 2.57 3.72 4.44
N ILE A 113 2.38 4.88 3.80
CA ILE A 113 1.27 5.09 2.87
C ILE A 113 1.34 4.12 1.69
N LEU A 114 2.53 3.93 1.11
CA LEU A 114 2.73 3.00 0.00
C LEU A 114 2.52 1.55 0.44
N PHE A 115 3.02 1.12 1.61
CA PHE A 115 2.74 -0.22 2.16
C PHE A 115 1.25 -0.44 2.45
N ALA A 116 0.55 0.56 2.97
CA ALA A 116 -0.90 0.49 3.15
C ALA A 116 -1.62 0.28 1.81
N THR A 117 -1.14 0.95 0.76
CA THR A 117 -1.67 0.82 -0.61
C THR A 117 -1.45 -0.57 -1.17
N VAL A 118 -0.26 -1.15 -0.96
CA VAL A 118 0.02 -2.54 -1.35
C VAL A 118 -0.96 -3.50 -0.65
N GLY A 119 -1.21 -3.32 0.65
CA GLY A 119 -2.20 -4.13 1.38
C GLY A 119 -3.60 -4.03 0.78
N MET A 120 -4.06 -2.82 0.45
CA MET A 120 -5.35 -2.60 -0.22
C MET A 120 -5.40 -3.28 -1.61
N MET A 121 -4.33 -3.21 -2.39
CA MET A 121 -4.26 -3.85 -3.71
C MET A 121 -4.28 -5.38 -3.60
N ILE A 122 -3.56 -5.95 -2.62
CA ILE A 122 -3.59 -7.39 -2.33
C ILE A 122 -5.02 -7.83 -1.98
N MET A 123 -5.69 -7.08 -1.11
CA MET A 123 -7.08 -7.35 -0.74
C MET A 123 -8.02 -7.29 -1.96
N GLY A 124 -7.79 -6.37 -2.90
CA GLY A 124 -8.63 -6.24 -4.11
C GLY A 124 -8.42 -7.32 -5.17
N GLY A 125 -7.28 -8.04 -5.15
CA GLY A 125 -6.98 -9.16 -6.07
C GLY A 125 -7.04 -10.56 -5.45
N GLY A 126 -7.15 -10.64 -4.11
CA GLY A 126 -7.20 -11.90 -3.37
C GLY A 126 -8.49 -12.68 -3.64
N ALA A 127 -8.34 -13.96 -3.98
CA ALA A 127 -9.45 -14.87 -4.28
C ALA A 127 -9.82 -15.78 -3.11
N ASP A 128 -8.94 -15.88 -2.11
CA ASP A 128 -9.12 -16.68 -0.91
C ASP A 128 -9.02 -15.81 0.35
N LEU A 129 -9.58 -16.31 1.46
CA LEU A 129 -9.63 -15.58 2.72
C LEU A 129 -8.25 -15.28 3.30
N ILE A 130 -7.23 -16.12 3.07
CA ILE A 130 -5.89 -15.90 3.61
C ILE A 130 -5.21 -14.74 2.88
N THR A 131 -5.33 -14.68 1.54
CA THR A 131 -4.79 -13.55 0.76
C THR A 131 -5.49 -12.24 1.13
N ILE A 132 -6.82 -12.25 1.28
CA ILE A 132 -7.59 -11.07 1.72
C ILE A 132 -7.15 -10.64 3.12
N PHE A 133 -7.03 -11.58 4.06
CA PHE A 133 -6.57 -11.32 5.42
C PHE A 133 -5.18 -10.68 5.44
N LEU A 134 -4.24 -11.22 4.65
CA LEU A 134 -2.88 -10.67 4.56
C LEU A 134 -2.87 -9.23 4.04
N GLY A 135 -3.72 -8.92 3.06
CA GLY A 135 -3.92 -7.57 2.55
C GLY A 135 -4.45 -6.61 3.63
N ILE A 136 -5.46 -7.05 4.40
CA ILE A 136 -6.03 -6.28 5.50
C ILE A 136 -4.99 -6.03 6.60
N GLU A 137 -4.20 -7.02 6.99
CA GLU A 137 -3.19 -6.87 8.03
C GLU A 137 -2.06 -5.93 7.61
N LEU A 138 -1.56 -6.06 6.38
CA LEU A 138 -0.53 -5.15 5.87
C LEU A 138 -1.01 -3.70 5.83
N MET A 139 -2.26 -3.48 5.39
CA MET A 139 -2.91 -2.17 5.41
C MET A 139 -3.06 -1.66 6.85
N SER A 140 -3.62 -2.49 7.72
CA SER A 140 -3.94 -2.15 9.11
C SER A 140 -2.71 -1.75 9.91
N ILE A 141 -1.64 -2.55 9.89
CA ILE A 141 -0.41 -2.25 10.62
C ILE A 141 0.19 -0.91 10.15
N SER A 142 0.20 -0.68 8.83
CA SER A 142 0.68 0.58 8.27
C SER A 142 -0.14 1.79 8.76
N LEU A 143 -1.47 1.64 8.78
CA LEU A 143 -2.38 2.69 9.25
C LEU A 143 -2.31 2.91 10.77
N TYR A 144 -2.09 1.87 11.58
CA TYR A 144 -1.92 2.00 13.03
C TYR A 144 -0.69 2.86 13.37
N VAL A 145 0.41 2.65 12.63
CA VAL A 145 1.62 3.47 12.78
C VAL A 145 1.37 4.90 12.30
N LEU A 146 0.64 5.09 11.18
CA LEU A 146 0.30 6.42 10.67
C LEU A 146 -0.62 7.21 11.60
N ALA A 147 -1.57 6.56 12.28
CA ALA A 147 -2.46 7.22 13.26
C ALA A 147 -1.69 7.78 14.47
N GLY A 148 -0.58 7.13 14.83
CA GLY A 148 0.28 7.47 15.97
C GLY A 148 1.57 8.18 15.57
N TYR A 149 1.63 8.71 14.35
CA TYR A 149 2.89 9.14 13.77
C TYR A 149 3.52 10.32 14.54
N THR A 150 2.71 11.25 15.05
CA THR A 150 3.17 12.41 15.82
C THR A 150 3.32 12.06 17.31
N ARG A 151 4.41 11.37 17.65
CA ARG A 151 4.67 10.82 19.00
C ARG A 151 4.66 11.84 20.15
N ASN A 152 4.92 13.11 19.85
CA ASN A 152 4.93 14.19 20.85
C ASN A 152 3.52 14.63 21.27
N ARG A 153 2.46 14.21 20.55
CA ARG A 153 1.07 14.55 20.87
C ARG A 153 0.39 13.35 21.53
N LEU A 154 -0.02 13.52 22.78
CA LEU A 154 -0.75 12.49 23.54
C LEU A 154 -1.99 11.99 22.78
N ILE A 155 -2.72 12.90 22.13
CA ILE A 155 -3.92 12.56 21.34
C ILE A 155 -3.58 11.58 20.21
N SER A 156 -2.45 11.77 19.50
CA SER A 156 -2.04 10.86 18.42
C SER A 156 -1.73 9.45 18.95
N ASN A 157 -1.04 9.37 20.09
CA ASN A 157 -0.71 8.09 20.73
C ASN A 157 -1.96 7.36 21.24
N GLU A 158 -2.91 8.09 21.82
CA GLU A 158 -4.19 7.51 22.26
C GLU A 158 -5.03 7.03 21.07
N SER A 159 -5.06 7.81 19.98
CA SER A 159 -5.74 7.42 18.74
C SER A 159 -5.15 6.16 18.11
N SER A 160 -3.83 6.04 18.02
CA SER A 160 -3.20 4.82 17.48
C SER A 160 -3.47 3.60 18.33
N LEU A 161 -3.42 3.73 19.67
CA LEU A 161 -3.73 2.63 20.57
C LEU A 161 -5.18 2.17 20.44
N LYS A 162 -6.13 3.12 20.42
CA LYS A 162 -7.56 2.81 20.22
C LYS A 162 -7.80 2.12 18.87
N TYR A 163 -7.16 2.62 17.82
CA TYR A 163 -7.33 2.06 16.48
C TYR A 163 -6.70 0.67 16.35
N PHE A 164 -5.51 0.47 16.91
CA PHE A 164 -4.84 -0.83 16.99
C PHE A 164 -5.68 -1.86 17.77
N LEU A 165 -6.21 -1.50 18.94
CA LEU A 165 -7.00 -2.42 19.77
C LEU A 165 -8.32 -2.81 19.08
N LEU A 166 -9.03 -1.83 18.53
CA LEU A 166 -10.28 -2.10 17.81
C LEU A 166 -10.03 -2.97 16.57
N GLY A 167 -8.98 -2.66 15.82
CA GLY A 167 -8.62 -3.38 14.60
C GLY A 167 -8.12 -4.80 14.89
N SER A 168 -7.19 -4.98 15.82
CA SER A 168 -6.69 -6.31 16.23
C SER A 168 -7.81 -7.21 16.75
N PHE A 169 -8.78 -6.63 17.47
CA PHE A 169 -9.97 -7.36 17.90
C PHE A 169 -10.82 -7.79 16.71
N ALA A 170 -11.12 -6.88 15.77
CA ALA A 170 -11.88 -7.19 14.56
C ALA A 170 -11.18 -8.25 13.68
N THR A 171 -9.86 -8.14 13.52
CA THR A 171 -9.02 -9.15 12.84
C THR A 171 -9.17 -10.53 13.49
N GLY A 172 -9.24 -10.59 14.82
CA GLY A 172 -9.44 -11.84 15.55
C GLY A 172 -10.81 -12.51 15.34
N PHE A 173 -11.84 -11.78 14.90
CA PHE A 173 -13.12 -12.38 14.48
C PHE A 173 -13.11 -12.84 13.02
N LEU A 174 -12.24 -12.25 12.19
CA LEU A 174 -12.14 -12.57 10.78
C LEU A 174 -11.37 -13.89 10.56
N LEU A 175 -10.36 -14.15 11.40
CA LEU A 175 -9.64 -15.43 11.48
C LEU A 175 -10.49 -16.55 12.09
#